data_AF-A0A7H8I0P7-F1
#
_entry.id   AF-A0A7H8I0P7-F1
#
_cell.length_a   1.000
_cell.length_b   1.000
_cell.length_c   1.000
_cell.angle_alpha   90.00
_cell.angle_beta   90.00
_cell.angle_gamma   90.00
#
_symmetry.space_group_name_H-M   'P 1'
#
loop_
_entity.id
_entity.type
_entity.pdbx_description
1 polymer ?
#
loop_
_entity_poly.entity_id
_entity_poly.type
_entity_poly.pdbx_seq_one_letter_code
_entity_poly.pdbx_strand_id
1 'polypeptide(L)'
;MAAVLLLGGVLAGCQVAVAGTAGVSAADQATADRRAQQRTAVEAALTALGQAPAVALKSTVKGAEQQFRITRGGYAVGGLPLEGRFVQVTVAANQFFLQADADYWKAHAIDEGTQFGTSWVRSLGSELPFDPAARFSPPALAEGLRKALSGLDRMGEPVTEKLPDGTEVYQLGAAPSVLRVTTAKPNRVVSFAPALLDPQNGPKYGAEFGVTALTGDAVKAFHTDLDTAVGGLGQPFEGLVQASAVVTNDKLDCKDFVGSCTTTVDVSNSVVGTPASGEKSVVHITLSVEVSAESLGAQTCTAAGDAEPYKTIQLSCAVKFKLPNRTASYQVLSKPNATAEVRAGLDVNAVKQKVAAEFAGLGG
;
A
#
# COMPACT_ATOMS: atom_id res chain seq x y z
N MET A 1 31.76 -78.02 -47.39
CA MET A 1 31.32 -77.66 -46.01
C MET A 1 31.23 -76.15 -45.93
N ALA A 2 30.17 -75.64 -45.27
CA ALA A 2 29.80 -74.23 -44.99
C ALA A 2 29.46 -73.37 -46.23
N ALA A 3 28.23 -72.87 -46.46
CA ALA A 3 27.29 -72.02 -45.68
C ALA A 3 27.62 -70.50 -45.76
N VAL A 4 26.95 -69.74 -46.65
CA VAL A 4 25.76 -68.83 -46.46
C VAL A 4 26.11 -67.42 -45.92
N LEU A 5 25.74 -66.37 -46.67
CA LEU A 5 25.08 -65.10 -46.26
C LEU A 5 25.08 -64.12 -47.48
N LEU A 6 23.96 -63.89 -48.18
CA LEU A 6 22.83 -62.96 -47.91
C LEU A 6 23.14 -61.46 -48.15
N LEU A 7 22.80 -60.97 -49.35
CA LEU A 7 22.42 -59.58 -49.62
C LEU A 7 21.25 -59.60 -50.62
N GLY A 8 20.06 -59.95 -50.12
CA GLY A 8 18.82 -59.94 -50.90
C GLY A 8 18.12 -58.60 -50.75
N GLY A 9 18.25 -57.73 -51.75
CA GLY A 9 17.28 -56.67 -51.98
C GLY A 9 16.07 -57.26 -52.71
N VAL A 10 14.88 -57.12 -52.13
CA VAL A 10 13.61 -57.20 -52.87
C VAL A 10 12.59 -56.27 -52.22
N LEU A 11 12.00 -55.46 -53.09
CA LEU A 11 10.84 -54.59 -52.92
C LEU A 11 9.76 -55.18 -51.98
N ALA A 12 9.44 -54.46 -50.90
CA ALA A 12 8.21 -54.67 -50.13
C ALA A 12 7.48 -53.33 -50.03
N GLY A 13 6.24 -53.32 -50.53
CA GLY A 13 5.49 -52.13 -50.86
C GLY A 13 5.19 -51.18 -49.71
N CYS A 14 4.99 -49.91 -50.09
CA CYS A 14 4.36 -48.90 -49.26
C CYS A 14 3.00 -49.41 -48.75
N GLN A 15 2.88 -49.65 -47.45
CA GLN A 15 1.62 -49.36 -46.77
C GLN A 15 1.59 -47.86 -46.51
N VAL A 16 1.14 -47.11 -47.51
CA VAL A 16 0.62 -45.77 -47.25
C VAL A 16 -0.67 -46.01 -46.46
N ALA A 17 -0.63 -45.74 -45.15
CA ALA A 17 -1.85 -45.61 -44.38
C ALA A 17 -2.67 -44.49 -45.05
N VAL A 18 -3.73 -44.91 -45.73
CA VAL A 18 -4.77 -44.01 -46.23
C VAL A 18 -5.22 -43.16 -45.04
N ALA A 19 -5.30 -41.85 -45.25
CA ALA A 19 -5.89 -40.89 -44.33
C ALA A 19 -7.36 -41.24 -44.06
N GLY A 20 -7.59 -42.25 -43.22
CA GLY A 20 -8.81 -42.38 -42.48
C GLY A 20 -8.78 -41.26 -41.46
N THR A 21 -9.81 -40.42 -41.46
CA THR A 21 -10.16 -39.57 -40.33
C THR A 21 -10.31 -40.47 -39.11
N ALA A 22 -9.21 -40.77 -38.42
CA ALA A 22 -9.27 -41.22 -37.04
C ALA A 22 -9.95 -40.06 -36.33
N GLY A 23 -11.26 -40.17 -36.14
CA GLY A 23 -12.02 -39.19 -35.37
C GLY A 23 -11.32 -38.98 -34.04
N VAL A 24 -11.39 -37.75 -33.52
CA VAL A 24 -10.90 -37.41 -32.19
C VAL A 24 -11.36 -38.51 -31.22
N SER A 25 -10.43 -39.14 -30.51
CA SER A 25 -10.81 -40.24 -29.62
C SER A 25 -11.79 -39.73 -28.55
N ALA A 26 -12.67 -40.58 -28.04
CA ALA A 26 -13.61 -40.17 -27.00
C ALA A 26 -12.89 -39.59 -25.76
N ALA A 27 -11.67 -40.07 -25.48
CA ALA A 27 -10.81 -39.55 -24.41
C ALA A 27 -10.26 -38.15 -24.72
N ASP A 28 -9.84 -37.90 -25.96
CA ASP A 28 -9.40 -36.58 -26.42
C ASP A 28 -10.56 -35.58 -26.42
N GLN A 29 -11.75 -36.03 -26.81
CA GLN A 29 -12.95 -35.20 -26.81
C GLN A 29 -13.38 -34.85 -25.38
N ALA A 30 -13.42 -35.82 -24.46
CA ALA A 30 -13.72 -35.57 -23.04
C ALA A 30 -12.70 -34.62 -22.39
N THR A 31 -11.44 -34.67 -22.81
CA THR A 31 -10.39 -33.77 -22.34
C THR A 31 -10.58 -32.36 -22.91
N ALA A 32 -10.87 -32.25 -24.20
CA ALA A 32 -11.20 -30.97 -24.83
C ALA A 32 -12.42 -30.29 -24.18
N ASP A 33 -13.46 -31.07 -23.88
CA ASP A 33 -14.70 -30.60 -23.22
C ASP A 33 -14.42 -30.09 -21.80
N ARG A 34 -13.64 -30.82 -20.99
CA ARG A 34 -13.23 -30.37 -19.64
C ARG A 34 -12.41 -29.08 -19.70
N ARG A 35 -11.48 -28.96 -20.66
CA ARG A 35 -10.71 -27.71 -20.87
C ARG A 35 -11.62 -26.56 -21.31
N ALA A 36 -12.60 -26.82 -22.18
CA ALA A 36 -13.58 -25.81 -22.58
C ALA A 36 -14.41 -25.33 -21.38
N GLN A 37 -14.88 -26.26 -20.54
CA GLN A 37 -15.62 -25.95 -19.32
C GLN A 37 -14.80 -25.09 -18.35
N GLN A 38 -13.55 -25.44 -18.08
CA GLN A 38 -12.65 -24.63 -17.25
C GLN A 38 -12.48 -23.22 -17.83
N ARG A 39 -12.20 -23.08 -19.14
CA ARG A 39 -12.06 -21.76 -19.79
C ARG A 39 -13.31 -20.92 -19.64
N THR A 40 -14.49 -21.50 -19.85
CA THR A 40 -15.77 -20.80 -19.67
C THR A 40 -15.98 -20.36 -18.22
N ALA A 41 -15.66 -21.23 -17.24
CA ALA A 41 -15.75 -20.89 -15.83
C ALA A 41 -14.81 -19.74 -15.43
N VAL A 42 -13.57 -19.78 -15.90
CA VAL A 42 -12.55 -18.74 -15.64
C VAL A 42 -12.96 -17.41 -16.27
N GLU A 43 -13.39 -17.41 -17.53
CA GLU A 43 -13.82 -16.19 -18.20
C GLU A 43 -15.07 -15.58 -17.54
N ALA A 44 -16.03 -16.41 -17.12
CA ALA A 44 -17.19 -15.97 -16.36
C ALA A 44 -16.80 -15.38 -14.99
N ALA A 45 -15.85 -16.00 -14.28
CA ALA A 45 -15.35 -15.51 -13.01
C ALA A 45 -14.61 -14.18 -13.14
N LEU A 46 -13.74 -14.03 -14.15
CA LEU A 46 -13.02 -12.78 -14.42
C LEU A 46 -13.96 -11.66 -14.88
N THR A 47 -14.99 -11.99 -15.67
CA THR A 47 -16.04 -11.03 -16.03
C THR A 47 -16.80 -10.54 -14.81
N ALA A 48 -17.21 -11.47 -13.93
CA ALA A 48 -17.90 -11.12 -12.69
C ALA A 48 -17.02 -10.29 -11.75
N LEU A 49 -15.72 -10.62 -11.65
CA LEU A 49 -14.74 -9.86 -10.87
C LEU A 49 -14.61 -8.43 -11.40
N GLY A 50 -14.43 -8.25 -12.71
CA GLY A 50 -14.32 -6.94 -13.33
C GLY A 50 -15.57 -6.06 -13.16
N GLN A 51 -16.73 -6.69 -13.00
CA GLN A 51 -18.01 -6.05 -12.76
C GLN A 51 -18.36 -5.92 -11.27
N ALA A 52 -17.52 -6.36 -10.34
CA ALA A 52 -17.79 -6.13 -8.93
C ALA A 52 -17.76 -4.62 -8.61
N PRO A 53 -18.63 -4.11 -7.73
CA PRO A 53 -18.58 -2.70 -7.32
C PRO A 53 -17.37 -2.45 -6.41
N ALA A 54 -17.03 -3.43 -5.56
CA ALA A 54 -15.82 -3.43 -4.75
C ALA A 54 -15.38 -4.87 -4.45
N VAL A 55 -14.13 -5.05 -4.04
CA VAL A 55 -13.57 -6.34 -3.63
C VAL A 55 -12.79 -6.19 -2.32
N ALA A 56 -12.79 -7.24 -1.50
CA ALA A 56 -11.87 -7.43 -0.40
C ALA A 56 -10.80 -8.44 -0.80
N LEU A 57 -9.54 -8.05 -0.61
CA LEU A 57 -8.36 -8.88 -0.77
C LEU A 57 -7.86 -9.25 0.62
N LYS A 58 -8.01 -10.53 0.94
CA LYS A 58 -7.68 -11.10 2.23
C LYS A 58 -6.31 -11.74 2.17
N SER A 59 -5.47 -11.47 3.16
CA SER A 59 -4.12 -12.05 3.23
C SER A 59 -3.73 -12.39 4.65
N THR A 60 -2.74 -13.26 4.78
CA THR A 60 -2.22 -13.71 6.07
C THR A 60 -0.71 -13.56 6.10
N VAL A 61 -0.20 -12.89 7.11
CA VAL A 61 1.23 -12.70 7.35
C VAL A 61 1.54 -13.12 8.78
N LYS A 62 2.43 -14.10 8.95
CA LYS A 62 2.85 -14.63 10.26
C LYS A 62 1.67 -15.03 11.17
N GLY A 63 0.61 -15.58 10.58
CA GLY A 63 -0.61 -16.00 11.30
C GLY A 63 -1.60 -14.87 11.61
N ALA A 64 -1.24 -13.61 11.36
CA ALA A 64 -2.16 -12.48 11.44
C ALA A 64 -2.88 -12.30 10.11
N GLU A 65 -4.18 -12.03 10.17
CA GLU A 65 -5.03 -11.84 9.00
C GLU A 65 -5.41 -10.37 8.86
N GLN A 66 -5.36 -9.86 7.64
CA GLN A 66 -5.84 -8.52 7.29
C GLN A 66 -6.57 -8.54 5.97
N GLN A 67 -7.35 -7.48 5.74
CA GLN A 67 -8.06 -7.24 4.50
C GLN A 67 -7.67 -5.88 3.93
N PHE A 68 -7.48 -5.84 2.62
CA PHE A 68 -7.41 -4.63 1.82
C PHE A 68 -8.64 -4.57 0.93
N ARG A 69 -9.45 -3.52 1.08
CA ARG A 69 -10.70 -3.37 0.33
C ARG A 69 -10.53 -2.26 -0.68
N ILE A 70 -11.09 -2.46 -1.88
CA ILE A 70 -10.95 -1.52 -2.99
C ILE A 70 -12.20 -1.47 -3.85
N THR A 71 -12.64 -0.26 -4.19
CA THR A 71 -13.76 -0.01 -5.09
C THR A 71 -13.35 -0.12 -6.54
N ARG A 72 -14.35 -0.20 -7.43
CA ARG A 72 -14.12 -0.11 -8.88
C ARG A 72 -13.41 1.19 -9.29
N GLY A 73 -13.69 2.31 -8.63
CA GLY A 73 -13.02 3.59 -8.85
C GLY A 73 -11.64 3.72 -8.22
N GLY A 74 -11.14 2.68 -7.54
CA GLY A 74 -9.80 2.68 -6.94
C GLY A 74 -9.71 3.31 -5.55
N TYR A 75 -10.84 3.61 -4.90
CA TYR A 75 -10.85 4.01 -3.49
C TYR A 75 -10.58 2.79 -2.63
N ALA A 76 -9.67 2.90 -1.66
CA ALA A 76 -9.20 1.74 -0.94
C ALA A 76 -8.87 2.01 0.53
N VAL A 77 -9.04 0.98 1.37
CA VAL A 77 -8.64 1.01 2.78
C VAL A 77 -8.23 -0.39 3.27
N GLY A 78 -7.21 -0.45 4.11
CA GLY A 78 -6.90 -1.62 4.94
C GLY A 78 -5.44 -2.04 4.89
N GLY A 79 -5.17 -3.24 5.40
CA GLY A 79 -3.83 -3.78 5.53
C GLY A 79 -3.38 -4.50 4.26
N LEU A 80 -2.28 -4.06 3.67
CA LEU A 80 -1.60 -4.75 2.58
C LEU A 80 -0.37 -5.50 3.11
N PRO A 81 -0.22 -6.79 2.76
CA PRO A 81 1.02 -7.50 3.01
C PRO A 81 2.11 -6.85 2.17
N LEU A 82 3.24 -6.53 2.77
CA LEU A 82 4.40 -5.99 2.08
C LEU A 82 5.64 -6.50 2.79
N GLU A 83 6.51 -7.21 2.09
CA GLU A 83 7.81 -7.66 2.60
C GLU A 83 7.71 -8.40 3.95
N GLY A 84 6.68 -9.24 4.10
CA GLY A 84 6.47 -10.07 5.29
C GLY A 84 5.94 -9.34 6.52
N ARG A 85 5.38 -8.13 6.36
CA ARG A 85 4.60 -7.38 7.37
C ARG A 85 3.32 -6.82 6.75
N PHE A 86 2.47 -6.21 7.57
CA PHE A 86 1.34 -5.42 7.08
C PHE A 86 1.64 -3.94 7.13
N VAL A 87 1.30 -3.24 6.06
CA VAL A 87 1.24 -1.77 6.02
C VAL A 87 -0.22 -1.36 5.85
N GLN A 88 -0.64 -0.30 6.54
CA GLN A 88 -1.99 0.25 6.39
C GLN A 88 -1.99 1.23 5.23
N VAL A 89 -2.95 1.07 4.32
CA VAL A 89 -3.08 1.90 3.13
C VAL A 89 -4.48 2.49 3.08
N THR A 90 -4.55 3.76 2.74
CA THR A 90 -5.78 4.46 2.39
C THR A 90 -5.59 5.19 1.07
N VAL A 91 -6.50 4.97 0.13
CA VAL A 91 -6.52 5.68 -1.16
C VAL A 91 -7.87 6.34 -1.34
N ALA A 92 -7.87 7.66 -1.44
CA ALA A 92 -9.09 8.44 -1.63
C ALA A 92 -8.78 9.70 -2.44
N ALA A 93 -9.68 10.07 -3.34
CA ALA A 93 -9.55 11.29 -4.14
C ALA A 93 -8.21 11.40 -4.91
N ASN A 94 -7.69 10.27 -5.43
CA ASN A 94 -6.38 10.14 -6.07
C ASN A 94 -5.18 10.47 -5.17
N GLN A 95 -5.37 10.45 -3.86
CA GLN A 95 -4.31 10.60 -2.88
C GLN A 95 -4.04 9.25 -2.22
N PHE A 96 -2.77 8.90 -2.10
CA PHE A 96 -2.30 7.66 -1.51
C PHE A 96 -1.64 7.95 -0.16
N PHE A 97 -2.12 7.27 0.87
CA PHE A 97 -1.63 7.39 2.25
C PHE A 97 -1.18 6.04 2.76
N LEU A 98 -0.01 6.02 3.39
CA LEU A 98 0.64 4.84 3.93
C LEU A 98 0.95 5.06 5.41
N GLN A 99 0.63 4.09 6.24
CA GLN A 99 1.07 4.03 7.63
C GLN A 99 1.74 2.68 7.85
N ALA A 100 2.95 2.72 8.41
CA ALA A 100 3.77 1.55 8.67
C ALA A 100 4.59 1.75 9.95
N ASP A 101 5.14 0.65 10.47
CA ASP A 101 6.00 0.67 11.65
C ASP A 101 7.36 1.36 11.39
N ALA A 102 8.04 1.74 12.46
CA ALA A 102 9.35 2.39 12.38
C ALA A 102 10.39 1.55 11.61
N ASP A 103 10.30 0.22 11.69
CA ASP A 103 11.22 -0.69 11.01
C ASP A 103 11.02 -0.68 9.49
N TYR A 104 9.80 -0.46 9.01
CA TYR A 104 9.50 -0.29 7.60
C TYR A 104 10.16 0.98 7.06
N TRP A 105 9.98 2.10 7.76
CA TRP A 105 10.55 3.38 7.36
C TRP A 105 12.08 3.37 7.39
N LYS A 106 12.69 2.77 8.42
CA LYS A 106 14.15 2.57 8.50
C LYS A 106 14.68 1.74 7.34
N ALA A 107 14.00 0.65 6.97
CA ALA A 107 14.41 -0.20 5.85
C ALA A 107 14.37 0.55 4.50
N HIS A 108 13.58 1.63 4.41
CA HIS A 108 13.47 2.50 3.25
C HIS A 108 14.30 3.79 3.39
N ALA A 109 15.32 3.77 4.25
CA ALA A 109 16.30 4.85 4.46
C ALA A 109 15.70 6.19 4.89
N ILE A 110 14.58 6.13 5.62
CA ILE A 110 13.95 7.29 6.25
C ILE A 110 14.35 7.28 7.73
N ASP A 111 15.41 8.04 8.07
CA ASP A 111 16.03 8.08 9.40
C ASP A 111 15.08 8.65 10.49
N GLU A 112 14.02 9.36 10.10
CA GLU A 112 12.96 9.86 11.01
C GLU A 112 11.95 8.77 11.41
N GLY A 113 12.30 7.48 11.33
CA GLY A 113 11.39 6.35 11.52
C GLY A 113 10.59 6.34 12.85
N THR A 114 11.04 7.06 13.88
CA THR A 114 10.26 7.27 15.12
C THR A 114 9.10 8.25 14.98
N GLN A 115 9.18 9.23 14.07
CA GLN A 115 8.10 10.20 13.79
C GLN A 115 7.06 9.62 12.82
N PHE A 116 7.49 8.80 11.86
CA PHE A 116 6.61 8.14 10.90
C PHE A 116 5.96 6.86 11.40
N GLY A 117 6.57 6.17 12.38
CA GLY A 117 6.14 4.84 12.83
C GLY A 117 4.71 4.73 13.38
N THR A 118 4.04 5.87 13.64
CA THR A 118 2.64 5.94 14.06
C THR A 118 1.79 6.86 13.19
N SER A 119 2.38 7.51 12.19
CA SER A 119 1.76 8.62 11.46
C SER A 119 1.41 8.20 10.04
N TRP A 120 0.38 8.84 9.47
CA TRP A 120 0.08 8.69 8.05
C TRP A 120 1.07 9.50 7.22
N VAL A 121 1.55 8.90 6.13
CA VAL A 121 2.44 9.52 5.16
C VAL A 121 1.74 9.54 3.81
N ARG A 122 1.59 10.73 3.24
CA ARG A 122 1.15 10.93 1.86
C ARG A 122 2.32 10.63 0.92
N SER A 123 2.08 9.78 -0.06
CA SER A 123 3.10 9.22 -0.94
C SER A 123 2.51 8.99 -2.34
N LEU A 124 3.33 8.62 -3.32
CA LEU A 124 2.85 8.09 -4.60
C LEU A 124 2.66 6.58 -4.48
N GLY A 125 1.55 6.04 -5.00
CA GLY A 125 1.33 4.59 -5.05
C GLY A 125 2.45 3.83 -5.79
N SER A 126 3.19 4.50 -6.68
CA SER A 126 4.37 3.98 -7.39
C SER A 126 5.62 3.81 -6.51
N GLU A 127 5.64 4.32 -5.29
CA GLU A 127 6.71 4.04 -4.32
C GLU A 127 6.61 2.63 -3.75
N LEU A 128 5.43 2.03 -3.80
CA LEU A 128 5.27 0.60 -3.56
C LEU A 128 5.73 -0.22 -4.79
N PRO A 129 5.99 -1.53 -4.62
CA PRO A 129 6.39 -2.39 -5.74
C PRO A 129 5.46 -2.30 -6.97
N PHE A 130 4.17 -2.01 -6.76
CA PHE A 130 3.30 -1.36 -7.74
C PHE A 130 2.14 -0.62 -7.05
N ASP A 131 1.45 0.27 -7.77
CA ASP A 131 0.28 0.97 -7.23
C ASP A 131 -0.89 -0.01 -6.99
N PRO A 132 -1.27 -0.29 -5.72
CA PRO A 132 -2.32 -1.24 -5.41
C PRO A 132 -3.70 -0.73 -5.84
N ALA A 133 -3.94 0.59 -5.86
CA ALA A 133 -5.21 1.14 -6.33
C ALA A 133 -5.40 0.92 -7.85
N ALA A 134 -4.31 1.11 -8.60
CA ALA A 134 -4.29 0.89 -10.03
C ALA A 134 -4.33 -0.60 -10.41
N ARG A 135 -3.80 -1.51 -9.58
CA ARG A 135 -3.71 -2.95 -9.90
C ARG A 135 -4.81 -3.82 -9.34
N PHE A 136 -5.36 -3.47 -8.19
CA PHE A 136 -6.33 -4.29 -7.49
C PHE A 136 -7.77 -3.81 -7.61
N SER A 137 -8.03 -2.67 -8.27
CA SER A 137 -9.40 -2.31 -8.62
C SER A 137 -10.03 -3.44 -9.46
N PRO A 138 -11.30 -3.80 -9.21
CA PRO A 138 -11.90 -4.98 -9.82
C PRO A 138 -11.69 -5.11 -11.35
N PRO A 139 -11.88 -4.04 -12.17
CA PRO A 139 -11.62 -4.11 -13.62
C PRO A 139 -10.15 -4.36 -13.95
N ALA A 140 -9.23 -3.65 -13.30
CA ALA A 140 -7.80 -3.77 -13.56
C ALA A 140 -7.25 -5.13 -13.11
N LEU A 141 -7.73 -5.65 -11.97
CA LEU A 141 -7.39 -6.98 -11.47
C LEU A 141 -7.87 -8.05 -12.44
N ALA A 142 -9.13 -7.99 -12.89
CA ALA A 142 -9.66 -8.94 -13.85
C ALA A 142 -8.91 -8.93 -15.18
N GLU A 143 -8.55 -7.74 -15.69
CA GLU A 143 -7.75 -7.60 -16.90
C GLU A 143 -6.32 -8.15 -16.72
N GLY A 144 -5.67 -7.81 -15.60
CA GLY A 144 -4.34 -8.29 -15.26
C GLY A 144 -4.28 -9.82 -15.17
N LEU A 145 -5.24 -10.43 -14.48
CA LEU A 145 -5.36 -11.89 -14.42
C LEU A 145 -5.61 -12.49 -15.81
N ARG A 146 -6.49 -11.90 -16.63
CA ARG A 146 -6.76 -12.37 -17.99
C ARG A 146 -5.51 -12.37 -18.87
N LYS A 147 -4.66 -11.34 -18.74
CA LYS A 147 -3.34 -11.27 -19.41
C LYS A 147 -2.41 -12.36 -18.90
N ALA A 148 -2.32 -12.55 -17.59
CA ALA A 148 -1.49 -13.56 -16.95
C ALA A 148 -1.82 -15.00 -17.38
N LEU A 149 -3.10 -15.28 -17.67
CA LEU A 149 -3.54 -16.59 -18.17
C LEU A 149 -2.83 -17.04 -19.46
N SER A 150 -2.26 -16.13 -20.25
CA SER A 150 -1.51 -16.48 -21.47
C SER A 150 -0.16 -17.15 -21.15
N GLY A 151 0.41 -16.87 -19.99
CA GLY A 151 1.66 -17.47 -19.51
C GLY A 151 1.45 -18.76 -18.70
N LEU A 152 0.20 -19.17 -18.47
CA LEU A 152 -0.12 -20.44 -17.81
C LEU A 152 -0.32 -21.55 -18.85
N ASP A 153 -0.02 -22.80 -18.48
CA ASP A 153 -0.24 -23.95 -19.35
C ASP A 153 -1.74 -24.16 -19.60
N ARG A 154 -2.22 -23.62 -20.73
CA ARG A 154 -3.60 -23.72 -21.21
C ARG A 154 -3.94 -25.06 -21.85
N MET A 155 -2.93 -25.89 -22.09
CA MET A 155 -3.05 -27.17 -22.79
C MET A 155 -2.95 -28.35 -21.83
N GLY A 156 -2.62 -28.13 -20.55
CA GLY A 156 -2.64 -29.13 -19.50
C GLY A 156 -4.03 -29.72 -19.23
N GLU A 157 -4.06 -30.83 -18.48
CA GLU A 157 -5.28 -31.39 -17.91
C GLU A 157 -5.85 -30.41 -16.87
N PRO A 158 -7.17 -30.10 -16.88
CA PRO A 158 -7.77 -29.28 -15.83
C PRO A 158 -7.56 -29.89 -14.44
N VAL A 159 -6.93 -29.14 -13.56
CA VAL A 159 -6.72 -29.54 -12.16
C VAL A 159 -7.86 -28.98 -11.31
N THR A 160 -8.51 -29.86 -10.55
CA THR A 160 -9.52 -29.47 -9.55
C THR A 160 -8.98 -29.74 -8.15
N GLU A 161 -9.16 -28.77 -7.26
CA GLU A 161 -8.77 -28.84 -5.85
C GLU A 161 -9.99 -28.60 -4.97
N LYS A 162 -10.07 -29.26 -3.82
CA LYS A 162 -11.08 -28.99 -2.80
C LYS A 162 -10.44 -28.24 -1.64
N LEU A 163 -10.88 -27.01 -1.42
CA LEU A 163 -10.38 -26.13 -0.35
C LEU A 163 -10.83 -26.60 1.04
N PRO A 164 -10.20 -26.12 2.14
CA PRO A 164 -10.55 -26.53 3.50
C PRO A 164 -12.00 -26.23 3.91
N ASP A 165 -12.63 -25.24 3.29
CA ASP A 165 -14.04 -24.88 3.48
C ASP A 165 -15.00 -25.78 2.67
N GLY A 166 -14.46 -26.74 1.90
CA GLY A 166 -15.21 -27.65 1.03
C GLY A 166 -15.47 -27.11 -0.38
N THR A 167 -15.07 -25.87 -0.69
CA THR A 167 -15.24 -25.28 -2.01
C THR A 167 -14.36 -25.98 -3.05
N GLU A 168 -14.96 -26.46 -4.13
CA GLU A 168 -14.22 -27.00 -5.28
C GLU A 168 -13.82 -25.89 -6.25
N VAL A 169 -12.54 -25.88 -6.62
CA VAL A 169 -11.95 -24.89 -7.52
C VAL A 169 -11.20 -25.54 -8.67
N TYR A 170 -11.23 -24.90 -9.83
CA TYR A 170 -10.20 -25.06 -10.84
C TYR A 170 -8.94 -24.34 -10.37
N GLN A 171 -7.83 -25.08 -10.28
CA GLN A 171 -6.50 -24.51 -10.04
C GLN A 171 -5.80 -24.29 -11.38
N LEU A 172 -5.43 -23.04 -11.67
CA LEU A 172 -4.65 -22.67 -12.84
C LEU A 172 -3.23 -22.31 -12.40
N GLY A 173 -2.25 -23.00 -12.98
CA GLY A 173 -0.85 -22.87 -12.59
C GLY A 173 -0.50 -23.58 -11.27
N ALA A 174 0.69 -23.28 -10.78
CA ALA A 174 1.21 -23.76 -9.51
C ALA A 174 1.98 -22.63 -8.82
N ALA A 175 2.21 -22.73 -7.52
CA ALA A 175 3.03 -21.76 -6.79
C ALA A 175 4.38 -21.55 -7.51
N PRO A 176 4.83 -20.29 -7.68
CA PRO A 176 4.32 -19.05 -7.08
C PRO A 176 3.19 -18.35 -7.86
N SER A 177 2.72 -18.91 -8.97
CA SER A 177 1.77 -18.27 -9.91
C SER A 177 0.48 -19.10 -10.04
N VAL A 178 -0.41 -18.98 -9.04
CA VAL A 178 -1.67 -19.75 -8.97
C VAL A 178 -2.90 -18.84 -9.02
N LEU A 179 -3.92 -19.27 -9.76
CA LEU A 179 -5.27 -18.68 -9.77
C LEU A 179 -6.29 -19.77 -9.45
N ARG A 180 -7.21 -19.49 -8.52
CA ARG A 180 -8.28 -20.42 -8.15
C ARG A 180 -9.65 -19.85 -8.48
N VAL A 181 -10.45 -20.63 -9.20
CA VAL A 181 -11.81 -20.26 -9.64
C VAL A 181 -12.79 -21.35 -9.25
N THR A 182 -13.94 -21.01 -8.67
CA THR A 182 -14.95 -22.01 -8.30
C THR A 182 -15.42 -22.83 -9.50
N THR A 183 -15.58 -24.14 -9.33
CA THR A 183 -16.16 -25.02 -10.35
C THR A 183 -17.67 -24.80 -10.44
N ALA A 184 -18.32 -24.60 -9.30
CA ALA A 184 -19.75 -24.34 -9.18
C ALA A 184 -20.14 -22.95 -9.69
N LYS A 185 -21.33 -22.88 -10.29
CA LYS A 185 -21.96 -21.61 -10.65
C LYS A 185 -22.61 -20.97 -9.40
N PRO A 186 -22.60 -19.64 -9.28
CA PRO A 186 -21.98 -18.71 -10.24
C PRO A 186 -20.45 -18.69 -10.05
N ASN A 187 -19.67 -18.76 -11.15
CA ASN A 187 -18.21 -18.90 -11.07
C ASN A 187 -17.56 -17.63 -10.49
N ARG A 188 -16.63 -17.78 -9.55
CA ARG A 188 -15.93 -16.67 -8.87
C ARG A 188 -14.44 -16.95 -8.76
N VAL A 189 -13.64 -15.89 -8.82
CA VAL A 189 -12.24 -15.95 -8.39
C VAL A 189 -12.24 -16.06 -6.87
N VAL A 190 -11.66 -17.15 -6.35
CA VAL A 190 -11.54 -17.39 -4.91
C VAL A 190 -10.22 -16.82 -4.40
N SER A 191 -9.16 -16.96 -5.17
CA SER A 191 -7.85 -16.45 -4.80
C SER A 191 -6.90 -16.37 -5.98
N PHE A 192 -5.86 -15.54 -5.85
CA PHE A 192 -4.79 -15.43 -6.82
C PHE A 192 -3.45 -15.09 -6.15
N ALA A 193 -2.37 -15.57 -6.72
CA ALA A 193 -1.02 -15.15 -6.35
C ALA A 193 -0.67 -13.81 -7.00
N PRO A 194 -0.20 -12.80 -6.26
CA PRO A 194 0.24 -11.51 -6.83
C PRO A 194 1.31 -11.64 -7.91
N ALA A 195 2.14 -12.69 -7.86
CA ALA A 195 3.16 -12.99 -8.86
C ALA A 195 2.58 -13.24 -10.28
N LEU A 196 1.27 -13.52 -10.39
CA LEU A 196 0.59 -13.57 -11.69
C LEU A 196 0.51 -12.19 -12.35
N LEU A 197 0.35 -11.13 -11.56
CA LEU A 197 0.20 -9.77 -12.09
C LEU A 197 1.55 -9.14 -12.41
N ASP A 198 2.55 -9.43 -11.58
CA ASP A 198 3.93 -9.02 -11.75
C ASP A 198 4.86 -10.07 -11.14
N PRO A 199 5.60 -10.86 -11.94
CA PRO A 199 6.48 -11.91 -11.42
C PRO A 199 7.64 -11.39 -10.54
N GLN A 200 8.06 -10.14 -10.72
CA GLN A 200 9.19 -9.57 -9.98
C GLN A 200 8.72 -8.90 -8.69
N ASN A 201 7.66 -8.09 -8.77
CA ASN A 201 7.19 -7.27 -7.65
C ASN A 201 6.03 -7.91 -6.87
N GLY A 202 5.24 -8.75 -7.53
CA GLY A 202 4.10 -9.44 -6.93
C GLY A 202 4.43 -10.20 -5.64
N PRO A 203 5.50 -11.03 -5.58
CA PRO A 203 5.85 -11.78 -4.38
C PRO A 203 6.06 -10.91 -3.12
N LYS A 204 6.34 -9.61 -3.26
CA LYS A 204 6.44 -8.69 -2.12
C LYS A 204 5.09 -8.47 -1.42
N TYR A 205 3.98 -8.68 -2.13
CA TYR A 205 2.61 -8.66 -1.58
C TYR A 205 2.16 -10.01 -1.00
N GLY A 206 3.10 -10.90 -0.71
CA GLY A 206 2.80 -12.23 -0.15
C GLY A 206 2.46 -13.27 -1.21
N ALA A 207 2.13 -14.47 -0.72
CA ALA A 207 1.96 -15.64 -1.57
C ALA A 207 0.64 -15.64 -2.33
N GLU A 208 -0.45 -15.21 -1.68
CA GLU A 208 -1.79 -15.33 -2.22
C GLU A 208 -2.77 -14.36 -1.54
N PHE A 209 -3.68 -13.80 -2.33
CA PHE A 209 -4.85 -13.08 -1.82
C PHE A 209 -6.11 -13.93 -2.00
N GLY A 210 -6.88 -14.10 -0.93
CA GLY A 210 -8.28 -14.48 -1.02
C GLY A 210 -9.12 -13.32 -1.54
N VAL A 211 -10.07 -13.59 -2.43
CA VAL A 211 -10.90 -12.58 -3.09
C VAL A 211 -12.34 -12.73 -2.65
N THR A 212 -12.97 -11.65 -2.24
CA THR A 212 -14.40 -11.60 -1.95
C THR A 212 -15.00 -10.35 -2.60
N ALA A 213 -15.98 -10.53 -3.49
CA ALA A 213 -16.73 -9.40 -4.02
C ALA A 213 -17.63 -8.81 -2.92
N LEU A 214 -17.64 -7.50 -2.78
CA LEU A 214 -18.46 -6.79 -1.80
C LEU A 214 -19.72 -6.25 -2.47
N THR A 215 -20.87 -6.38 -1.82
CA THR A 215 -22.16 -5.83 -2.27
C THR A 215 -23.01 -5.43 -1.06
N GLY A 216 -24.04 -4.62 -1.29
CA GLY A 216 -25.04 -4.27 -0.27
C GLY A 216 -24.41 -3.71 1.01
N ASP A 217 -24.73 -4.33 2.15
CA ASP A 217 -24.26 -3.84 3.46
C ASP A 217 -22.73 -3.93 3.63
N ALA A 218 -22.04 -4.82 2.91
CA ALA A 218 -20.58 -4.88 2.94
C ALA A 218 -19.94 -3.67 2.26
N VAL A 219 -20.58 -3.11 1.23
CA VAL A 219 -20.14 -1.86 0.58
C VAL A 219 -20.40 -0.67 1.50
N LYS A 220 -21.52 -0.63 2.23
CA LYS A 220 -21.79 0.41 3.23
C LYS A 220 -20.80 0.38 4.38
N ALA A 221 -20.47 -0.82 4.89
CA ALA A 221 -19.44 -0.96 5.92
C ALA A 221 -18.07 -0.47 5.41
N PHE A 222 -17.74 -0.80 4.16
CA PHE A 222 -16.53 -0.27 3.53
C PHE A 222 -16.56 1.26 3.40
N HIS A 223 -17.69 1.86 3.03
CA HIS A 223 -17.85 3.32 3.02
C HIS A 223 -17.54 3.93 4.38
N THR A 224 -18.17 3.42 5.45
CA THR A 224 -17.97 3.91 6.82
C THR A 224 -16.54 3.78 7.28
N ASP A 225 -15.88 2.65 6.99
CA ASP A 225 -14.50 2.42 7.37
C ASP A 225 -13.54 3.35 6.62
N LEU A 226 -13.76 3.58 5.32
CA LEU A 226 -12.96 4.51 4.54
C LEU A 226 -13.19 5.96 4.99
N ASP A 227 -14.43 6.37 5.25
CA ASP A 227 -14.73 7.71 5.78
C ASP A 227 -14.07 7.95 7.14
N THR A 228 -14.07 6.92 7.99
CA THR A 228 -13.38 6.95 9.29
C THR A 228 -11.87 7.05 9.11
N ALA A 229 -11.28 6.24 8.22
CA ALA A 229 -9.86 6.27 7.92
C ALA A 229 -9.42 7.65 7.39
N VAL A 230 -10.17 8.22 6.43
CA VAL A 230 -9.94 9.57 5.92
C VAL A 230 -10.08 10.62 7.01
N GLY A 231 -11.08 10.49 7.89
CA GLY A 231 -11.24 11.36 9.07
C GLY A 231 -10.07 11.28 10.06
N GLY A 232 -9.42 10.12 10.15
CA GLY A 232 -8.28 9.84 11.02
C GLY A 232 -6.91 10.19 10.43
N LEU A 233 -6.83 10.67 9.18
CA LEU A 233 -5.55 11.04 8.55
C LEU A 233 -4.86 12.22 9.25
N GLY A 234 -5.64 13.11 9.88
CA GLY A 234 -5.13 14.30 10.56
C GLY A 234 -4.33 15.19 9.62
N GLN A 235 -3.06 15.42 9.95
CA GLN A 235 -2.10 16.11 9.09
C GLN A 235 -1.01 15.11 8.67
N PRO A 236 -1.25 14.32 7.60
CA PRO A 236 -0.28 13.33 7.17
C PRO A 236 1.02 14.01 6.72
N PHE A 237 2.14 13.34 6.92
CA PHE A 237 3.43 13.82 6.43
C PHE A 237 3.52 13.70 4.91
N GLU A 238 4.42 14.45 4.28
CA GLU A 238 4.80 14.22 2.87
C GLU A 238 6.01 13.29 2.79
N GLY A 239 5.84 12.10 2.21
CA GLY A 239 6.92 11.11 2.11
C GLY A 239 8.05 11.47 1.14
N LEU A 240 7.74 12.30 0.13
CA LEU A 240 8.70 12.71 -0.91
C LEU A 240 9.32 14.08 -0.69
N VAL A 241 9.04 14.72 0.45
CA VAL A 241 9.42 16.10 0.70
C VAL A 241 10.09 16.22 2.07
N GLN A 242 11.31 16.75 2.07
CA GLN A 242 12.07 16.99 3.29
C GLN A 242 12.13 18.49 3.57
N ALA A 243 12.08 18.86 4.84
CA ALA A 243 12.30 20.24 5.28
C ALA A 243 13.50 20.34 6.20
N SER A 244 14.16 21.49 6.16
CA SER A 244 15.15 21.88 7.17
C SER A 244 14.72 23.19 7.82
N ALA A 245 15.06 23.34 9.10
CA ALA A 245 14.85 24.55 9.88
C ALA A 245 16.20 25.14 10.28
N VAL A 246 16.32 26.45 10.19
CA VAL A 246 17.48 27.20 10.70
C VAL A 246 16.98 28.27 11.65
N VAL A 247 17.47 28.21 12.88
CA VAL A 247 17.22 29.26 13.87
C VAL A 247 18.04 30.50 13.51
N THR A 248 17.36 31.63 13.43
CA THR A 248 17.93 32.96 13.18
C THR A 248 17.42 33.93 14.25
N ASN A 249 18.14 35.02 14.48
CA ASN A 249 17.73 36.10 15.38
C ASN A 249 17.29 35.64 16.79
N ASP A 250 18.14 34.86 17.48
CA ASP A 250 17.90 34.46 18.86
C ASP A 250 17.95 35.65 19.83
N LYS A 251 16.85 35.88 20.54
CA LYS A 251 16.69 36.91 21.57
C LYS A 251 16.20 36.29 22.86
N LEU A 252 17.00 36.46 23.92
CA LEU A 252 16.65 36.09 25.29
C LEU A 252 16.28 37.34 26.10
N ASP A 253 15.07 37.36 26.65
CA ASP A 253 14.58 38.40 27.55
C ASP A 253 14.26 37.80 28.93
N CYS A 254 15.02 38.18 29.95
CA CYS A 254 14.83 37.72 31.32
C CYS A 254 14.29 38.85 32.19
N LYS A 255 13.14 38.63 32.84
CA LYS A 255 12.52 39.58 33.75
C LYS A 255 13.13 39.50 35.15
N ASP A 256 13.60 40.64 35.62
CA ASP A 256 14.16 40.80 36.96
C ASP A 256 13.18 40.37 38.05
N PHE A 257 13.73 39.83 39.14
CA PHE A 257 13.03 39.45 40.38
C PHE A 257 11.95 38.35 40.26
N VAL A 258 11.55 37.93 39.05
CA VAL A 258 10.57 36.86 38.83
C VAL A 258 11.15 35.60 38.21
N GLY A 259 12.41 35.64 37.76
CA GLY A 259 13.14 34.49 37.22
C GLY A 259 12.56 33.94 35.92
N SER A 260 11.73 34.73 35.24
CA SER A 260 11.07 34.34 33.99
C SER A 260 11.92 34.79 32.83
N CYS A 261 12.29 33.86 31.95
CA CYS A 261 13.02 34.16 30.72
C CYS A 261 12.22 33.70 29.51
N THR A 262 12.09 34.57 28.52
CA THR A 262 11.45 34.28 27.24
C THR A 262 12.52 34.29 26.16
N THR A 263 12.61 33.20 25.41
CA THR A 263 13.40 33.11 24.19
C THR A 263 12.48 33.33 22.99
N THR A 264 12.84 34.26 22.12
CA THR A 264 12.16 34.53 20.86
C THR A 264 13.16 34.32 19.73
N VAL A 265 12.79 33.50 18.75
CA VAL A 265 13.61 33.18 17.60
C VAL A 265 12.81 33.36 16.31
N ASP A 266 13.52 33.67 15.24
CA ASP A 266 12.98 33.57 13.89
C ASP A 266 13.48 32.27 13.26
N VAL A 267 12.59 31.39 12.82
CA VAL A 267 12.98 30.12 12.19
C VAL A 267 12.70 30.21 10.70
N SER A 268 13.75 30.17 9.89
CA SER A 268 13.63 30.02 8.44
C SER A 268 13.55 28.55 8.07
N ASN A 269 12.76 28.21 7.07
CA ASN A 269 12.70 26.86 6.54
C ASN A 269 13.14 26.80 5.08
N SER A 270 13.64 25.63 4.67
CA SER A 270 13.79 25.29 3.27
C SER A 270 13.27 23.88 3.02
N VAL A 271 12.82 23.64 1.80
CA VAL A 271 12.14 22.39 1.42
C VAL A 271 12.83 21.82 0.19
N VAL A 272 13.00 20.50 0.14
CA VAL A 272 13.49 19.79 -1.05
C VAL A 272 12.55 18.63 -1.38
N GLY A 273 12.40 18.34 -2.67
CA GLY A 273 11.44 17.36 -3.17
C GLY A 273 10.16 18.00 -3.73
N THR A 274 9.30 17.16 -4.30
CA THR A 274 8.04 17.58 -4.95
C THR A 274 6.88 16.88 -4.25
N PRO A 275 5.85 17.63 -3.77
CA PRO A 275 4.69 17.02 -3.16
C PRO A 275 3.96 16.07 -4.10
N ALA A 276 3.49 14.94 -3.57
CA ALA A 276 2.85 13.89 -4.37
C ALA A 276 1.58 14.35 -5.10
N SER A 277 0.82 15.30 -4.55
CA SER A 277 -0.46 15.75 -5.11
C SER A 277 -0.43 17.12 -5.81
N GLY A 278 0.72 17.81 -5.84
CA GLY A 278 0.82 19.18 -6.34
C GLY A 278 0.04 20.24 -5.52
N GLU A 279 -0.54 19.86 -4.37
CA GLU A 279 -1.21 20.78 -3.44
C GLU A 279 -0.19 21.55 -2.56
N LYS A 280 -0.68 22.57 -1.85
CA LYS A 280 0.13 23.33 -0.90
C LYS A 280 0.52 22.45 0.29
N SER A 281 1.81 22.18 0.44
CA SER A 281 2.37 21.61 1.66
C SER A 281 2.55 22.69 2.73
N VAL A 282 2.48 22.28 3.99
CA VAL A 282 2.76 23.12 5.16
C VAL A 282 4.02 22.61 5.82
N VAL A 283 4.90 23.51 6.25
CA VAL A 283 6.09 23.15 7.04
C VAL A 283 5.75 23.35 8.51
N HIS A 284 5.60 22.24 9.24
CA HIS A 284 5.41 22.25 10.67
C HIS A 284 6.78 22.36 11.36
N ILE A 285 6.97 23.39 12.17
CA ILE A 285 8.23 23.69 12.83
C ILE A 285 8.05 23.49 14.33
N THR A 286 8.91 22.68 14.93
CA THR A 286 8.99 22.51 16.38
C THR A 286 10.29 23.13 16.90
N LEU A 287 10.15 24.09 17.81
CA LEU A 287 11.23 24.71 18.56
C LEU A 287 11.34 24.02 19.92
N SER A 288 12.55 23.64 20.29
CA SER A 288 12.94 23.25 21.64
C SER A 288 14.05 24.16 22.12
N VAL A 289 13.87 24.81 23.27
CA VAL A 289 14.88 25.70 23.85
C VAL A 289 15.31 25.15 25.20
N GLU A 290 16.60 24.85 25.33
CA GLU A 290 17.23 24.64 26.63
C GLU A 290 17.75 25.98 27.14
N VAL A 291 17.21 26.43 28.28
CA VAL A 291 17.64 27.63 28.98
C VAL A 291 18.32 27.21 30.27
N SER A 292 19.58 27.62 30.46
CA SER A 292 20.38 27.23 31.61
C SER A 292 20.98 28.43 32.32
N ALA A 293 21.15 28.32 33.63
CA ALA A 293 21.86 29.31 34.42
C ALA A 293 22.67 28.62 35.52
N GLU A 294 23.90 29.09 35.72
CA GLU A 294 24.78 28.55 36.75
C GLU A 294 24.10 28.70 38.13
N SER A 295 24.08 27.62 38.92
CA SER A 295 23.39 27.53 40.23
C SER A 295 21.85 27.51 40.21
N LEU A 296 21.18 27.77 39.08
CA LEU A 296 19.71 27.62 38.96
C LEU A 296 19.30 26.36 38.18
N GLY A 297 20.24 25.73 37.49
CA GLY A 297 20.01 24.51 36.71
C GLY A 297 19.59 24.82 35.26
N ALA A 298 19.01 23.82 34.60
CA ALA A 298 18.47 23.93 33.25
C ALA A 298 16.95 23.77 33.25
N GLN A 299 16.29 24.46 32.34
CA GLN A 299 14.87 24.34 32.05
C GLN A 299 14.71 24.20 30.54
N THR A 300 13.76 23.38 30.11
CA THR A 300 13.44 23.22 28.70
C THR A 300 12.04 23.72 28.43
N CYS A 301 11.84 24.36 27.30
CA CYS A 301 10.51 24.72 26.85
C CYS A 301 10.38 24.45 25.34
N THR A 302 9.16 24.21 24.88
CA THR A 302 8.86 23.91 23.48
C THR A 302 7.79 24.83 22.92
N ALA A 303 7.91 25.21 21.66
CA ALA A 303 6.88 25.90 20.89
C ALA A 303 6.77 25.27 19.50
N ALA A 304 5.62 25.37 18.85
CA ALA A 304 5.43 24.88 17.50
C ALA A 304 4.60 25.86 16.68
N GLY A 305 4.78 25.83 15.36
CA GLY A 305 4.01 26.64 14.44
C GLY A 305 4.15 26.18 13.00
N ASP A 306 3.19 26.59 12.17
CA ASP A 306 3.12 26.23 10.77
C ASP A 306 3.58 27.40 9.90
N ALA A 307 4.46 27.12 8.94
CA ALA A 307 4.95 28.09 7.98
C ALA A 307 4.73 27.60 6.54
N GLU A 308 4.59 28.53 5.61
CA GLU A 308 4.71 28.19 4.19
C GLU A 308 6.17 27.81 3.86
N PRO A 309 6.39 26.98 2.82
CA PRO A 309 7.73 26.68 2.32
C PRO A 309 8.54 27.94 2.03
N TYR A 310 9.81 27.95 2.43
CA TYR A 310 10.77 29.05 2.22
C TYR A 310 10.39 30.37 2.90
N LYS A 311 9.53 30.32 3.93
CA LYS A 311 9.19 31.46 4.78
C LYS A 311 9.85 31.37 6.15
N THR A 312 9.90 32.50 6.82
CA THR A 312 10.34 32.61 8.21
C THR A 312 9.11 32.76 9.11
N ILE A 313 9.09 32.03 10.23
CA ILE A 313 8.11 32.20 11.30
C ILE A 313 8.82 32.62 12.58
N GLN A 314 8.16 33.48 13.36
CA GLN A 314 8.64 33.81 14.70
C GLN A 314 8.01 32.85 15.72
N LEU A 315 8.85 32.21 16.53
CA LEU A 315 8.43 31.36 17.63
C LEU A 315 8.98 31.93 18.94
N SER A 316 8.19 31.82 20.00
CA SER A 316 8.60 32.26 21.33
C SER A 316 8.23 31.22 22.37
N CYS A 317 9.06 31.13 23.40
CA CYS A 317 8.94 30.13 24.43
C CYS A 317 9.51 30.65 25.75
N ALA A 318 8.88 30.34 26.88
CA ALA A 318 9.27 30.88 28.18
C ALA A 318 9.56 29.79 29.21
N VAL A 319 10.56 30.03 30.04
CA VAL A 319 10.91 29.23 31.23
C VAL A 319 10.83 30.09 32.48
N LYS A 320 10.71 29.44 33.64
CA LYS A 320 10.74 30.12 34.93
C LYS A 320 11.66 29.40 35.90
N PHE A 321 12.73 30.07 36.31
CA PHE A 321 13.64 29.59 37.35
C PHE A 321 13.08 29.86 38.74
N LYS A 322 13.38 28.95 39.67
CA LYS A 322 13.09 29.14 41.08
C LYS A 322 14.23 29.94 41.70
N LEU A 323 13.98 31.21 42.01
CA LEU A 323 14.99 32.10 42.57
C LEU A 323 15.16 31.86 44.07
N PRO A 324 16.39 31.79 44.60
CA PRO A 324 16.62 31.78 46.04
C PRO A 324 16.31 33.16 46.65
N ASN A 325 15.95 33.18 47.94
CA ASN A 325 15.63 34.40 48.68
C ASN A 325 16.91 35.20 49.05
N ARG A 326 17.62 35.68 48.03
CA ARG A 326 18.82 36.52 48.14
C ARG A 326 18.99 37.34 46.87
N THR A 327 19.61 38.50 46.99
CA THR A 327 20.03 39.30 45.83
C THR A 327 21.26 38.66 45.19
N ALA A 328 21.13 38.23 43.93
CA ALA A 328 22.22 37.68 43.14
C ALA A 328 21.93 37.89 41.64
N SER A 329 23.00 38.00 40.84
CA SER A 329 22.92 38.02 39.38
C SER A 329 23.31 36.65 38.83
N TYR A 330 22.52 36.13 37.89
CA TYR A 330 22.76 34.85 37.25
C TYR A 330 22.97 35.07 35.76
N GLN A 331 24.00 34.48 35.18
CA GLN A 331 24.17 34.45 33.74
C GLN A 331 23.26 33.35 33.17
N VAL A 332 22.37 33.74 32.26
CA VAL A 332 21.44 32.82 31.60
C VAL A 332 21.91 32.59 30.16
N LEU A 333 21.94 31.33 29.74
CA LEU A 333 22.27 30.89 28.39
C LEU A 333 21.05 30.24 27.75
N SER A 334 20.75 30.62 26.51
CA SER A 334 19.73 29.99 25.67
C SER A 334 20.39 29.15 24.58
N LYS A 335 19.88 27.94 24.37
CA LYS A 335 20.28 27.04 23.28
C LYS A 335 19.02 26.59 22.53
N PRO A 336 18.56 27.36 21.54
CA PRO A 336 17.43 26.96 20.71
C PRO A 336 17.84 25.90 19.69
N ASN A 337 16.98 24.91 19.49
CA ASN A 337 17.05 23.93 18.41
C ASN A 337 15.69 23.85 17.72
N ALA A 338 15.67 23.83 16.39
CA ALA A 338 14.44 23.73 15.61
C ALA A 338 14.49 22.53 14.67
N THR A 339 13.36 21.82 14.57
CA THR A 339 13.14 20.78 13.58
C THR A 339 11.97 21.18 12.69
N ALA A 340 12.02 20.80 11.42
CA ALA A 340 10.94 21.02 10.47
C ALA A 340 10.52 19.70 9.83
N GLU A 341 9.23 19.55 9.61
CA GLU A 341 8.65 18.44 8.87
C GLU A 341 7.59 18.98 7.92
N VAL A 342 7.44 18.33 6.76
CA VAL A 342 6.45 18.73 5.78
C VAL A 342 5.20 17.90 5.96
N ARG A 343 4.06 18.59 6.13
CA ARG A 343 2.74 17.99 6.25
C ARG A 343 1.89 18.36 5.03
N ALA A 344 1.05 17.42 4.63
CA ALA A 344 0.07 17.60 3.58
C ALA A 344 -1.05 18.54 4.04
N GLY A 345 -1.33 19.59 3.25
CA GLY A 345 -2.54 20.40 3.42
C GLY A 345 -3.77 19.63 2.94
N LEU A 346 -4.34 18.79 3.81
CA LEU A 346 -5.47 17.94 3.48
C LEU A 346 -6.80 18.60 3.86
N ASP A 347 -7.63 18.92 2.86
CA ASP A 347 -9.05 19.21 3.10
C ASP A 347 -9.82 17.90 3.26
N VAL A 348 -9.86 17.40 4.50
CA VAL A 348 -10.52 16.14 4.85
C VAL A 348 -11.99 16.15 4.42
N ASN A 349 -12.70 17.28 4.50
CA ASN A 349 -14.10 17.35 4.12
C ASN A 349 -14.29 17.23 2.62
N ALA A 350 -13.43 17.87 1.82
CA ALA A 350 -13.46 17.72 0.37
C ALA A 350 -13.15 16.27 -0.08
N VAL A 351 -12.22 15.59 0.62
CA VAL A 351 -11.93 14.17 0.34
C VAL A 351 -13.12 13.28 0.72
N LYS A 352 -13.74 13.50 1.89
CA LYS A 352 -14.94 12.77 2.31
C LYS A 352 -16.12 12.93 1.35
N GLN A 353 -16.31 14.13 0.80
CA GLN A 353 -17.35 14.35 -0.23
C GLN A 353 -17.10 13.51 -1.50
N LYS A 354 -15.85 13.39 -1.94
CA LYS A 354 -15.48 12.53 -3.07
C LYS A 354 -15.66 11.05 -2.76
N VAL A 355 -15.33 10.63 -1.53
CA VAL A 355 -15.62 9.27 -1.04
C VAL A 355 -17.13 8.99 -1.09
N ALA A 356 -17.96 9.88 -0.55
CA ALA A 356 -19.41 9.71 -0.58
C ALA A 356 -19.95 9.63 -2.02
N ALA A 357 -19.42 10.43 -2.94
CA ALA A 357 -19.81 10.41 -4.35
C ALA A 357 -19.46 9.08 -5.04
N GLU A 358 -18.29 8.49 -4.76
CA GLU A 358 -17.93 7.15 -5.25
C GLU A 358 -18.93 6.10 -4.75
N PHE A 359 -19.18 6.05 -3.44
CA PHE A 359 -20.00 4.99 -2.85
C PHE A 359 -21.48 5.09 -3.24
N ALA A 360 -22.01 6.30 -3.45
CA ALA A 360 -23.34 6.51 -4.01
C ALA A 360 -23.52 5.82 -5.37
N GLY A 361 -22.46 5.74 -6.18
CA GLY A 361 -22.45 5.03 -7.47
C GLY A 361 -22.37 3.50 -7.35
N LEU A 362 -22.06 2.97 -6.17
CA LEU A 362 -21.83 1.55 -5.90
C LEU A 362 -22.99 0.88 -5.14
N GLY A 363 -24.05 1.64 -4.80
CA GLY A 363 -25.19 1.15 -4.01
C GLY A 363 -24.95 1.18 -2.49
N GLY A 364 -24.03 2.03 -2.03
CA GLY A 364 -23.72 2.29 -0.63
C GLY A 364 -23.91 3.75 -0.25
#